data_AF-A0A8J5K5Y7-F1
#
_entry.id   AF-A0A8J5K5Y7-F1
#
_cell.length_a   1.000
_cell.length_b   1.000
_cell.length_c   1.000
_cell.angle_alpha   90.00
_cell.angle_beta   90.00
_cell.angle_gamma   90.00
#
_symmetry.space_group_name_H-M   'P 1'
#
loop_
_entity.id
_entity.type
_entity.pdbx_description
1 polymer ?
#
loop_
_entity_poly.entity_id
_entity_poly.type
_entity_poly.pdbx_seq_one_letter_code
_entity_poly.pdbx_strand_id
1 'polypeptide(L)'
;MNTGVRLRVVQKLVKRFRELGEDVLPAPLPKSGRPKLWSPWTLKVISRQVRSNPALTAREVKEKKPRLLCHVSLRCVQQALHDDLGFKSFRARRKPLLTKRQKENRVKFCKKYEVWD
;
A
#
# COMPACT_ATOMS: atom_id res chain seq x y z
N MET A 1 -29.84 16.71 37.79
CA MET A 1 -28.78 17.26 36.92
C MET A 1 -29.21 17.15 35.47
N ASN A 2 -29.59 18.26 34.83
CA ASN A 2 -29.91 18.29 33.40
C ASN A 2 -28.61 18.48 32.62
N THR A 3 -28.05 17.39 32.09
CA THR A 3 -26.77 17.41 31.35
C THR A 3 -26.87 18.10 29.98
N GLY A 4 -28.03 18.64 29.59
CA GLY A 4 -28.26 19.24 28.27
C GLY A 4 -28.22 18.24 27.10
N VAL A 5 -28.01 16.95 27.39
CA VAL A 5 -27.91 15.89 26.39
C VAL A 5 -29.27 15.23 26.18
N ARG A 6 -29.60 14.94 24.91
CA ARG A 6 -30.85 14.25 24.56
C ARG A 6 -30.91 12.85 25.19
N LEU A 7 -32.07 12.48 25.75
CA LEU A 7 -32.31 11.21 26.46
C LEU A 7 -31.93 9.96 25.64
N ARG A 8 -32.15 9.95 24.32
CA ARG A 8 -31.75 8.85 23.44
C ARG A 8 -30.24 8.61 23.37
N VAL A 9 -29.43 9.67 23.48
CA VAL A 9 -27.97 9.56 23.50
C VAL A 9 -27.54 8.88 24.79
N VAL A 10 -28.10 9.31 25.93
CA VAL A 10 -27.84 8.70 27.25
C VAL A 10 -28.19 7.21 27.23
N GLN A 11 -29.36 6.83 26.74
CA GLN A 11 -29.77 5.42 26.63
C GLN A 11 -28.82 4.59 25.76
N LYS A 12 -28.35 5.12 24.63
CA LYS A 12 -27.37 4.43 23.76
C LYS A 12 -26.02 4.26 24.46
N LEU A 13 -25.56 5.27 25.18
CA LEU A 13 -24.31 5.21 25.93
C LEU A 13 -24.39 4.19 27.08
N VAL A 14 -25.48 4.18 27.85
CA VAL A 14 -25.71 3.20 28.92
C VAL A 14 -25.78 1.76 28.37
N LYS A 15 -26.45 1.56 27.23
CA LYS A 15 -26.48 0.25 26.57
C LYS A 15 -25.07 -0.20 26.17
N ARG A 16 -24.31 0.67 25.52
CA ARG A 16 -22.94 0.40 25.07
C ARG A 16 -21.98 0.14 26.23
N PHE A 17 -22.16 0.85 27.36
CA PHE A 17 -21.41 0.63 28.59
C PHE A 17 -21.67 -0.75 29.20
N ARG A 18 -22.94 -1.17 29.28
CA ARG A 18 -23.32 -2.51 29.77
C ARG A 18 -22.77 -3.64 28.90
N GLU A 19 -22.65 -3.43 27.59
CA GLU A 19 -22.15 -4.41 26.64
C GLU A 19 -20.61 -4.53 26.65
N LEU A 20 -19.89 -3.42 26.80
CA LEU A 20 -18.42 -3.39 26.73
C LEU A 20 -17.73 -3.48 28.11
N GLY A 21 -18.39 -3.07 29.19
CA GLY A 21 -17.83 -3.09 30.55
C GLY A 21 -16.68 -2.11 30.78
N GLU A 22 -16.45 -1.16 29.86
CA GLU A 22 -15.36 -0.19 29.94
C GLU A 22 -15.82 1.14 30.58
N ASP A 23 -15.05 1.65 31.55
CA ASP A 23 -15.28 2.95 32.22
C ASP A 23 -15.12 4.16 31.28
N VAL A 24 -14.55 3.96 30.09
CA VAL A 24 -14.27 5.01 29.11
C VAL A 24 -15.23 4.88 27.93
N LEU A 25 -15.81 6.00 27.50
CA LEU A 25 -16.65 6.03 26.31
C LEU A 25 -15.83 5.62 25.07
N PRO A 26 -16.18 4.53 24.37
CA PRO A 26 -15.47 4.13 23.17
C PRO A 26 -15.66 5.18 22.08
N ALA A 27 -14.57 5.52 21.39
CA ALA A 27 -14.59 6.47 20.28
C ALA A 27 -15.69 6.09 19.26
N PRO A 28 -16.27 7.09 18.56
CA PRO A 28 -17.18 6.82 17.46
C PRO A 28 -16.52 5.87 16.46
N LEU A 29 -17.28 4.87 15.99
CA LEU A 29 -16.80 4.00 14.92
C LEU A 29 -16.45 4.85 13.70
N PRO A 30 -15.38 4.49 12.95
CA PRO A 30 -15.05 5.19 11.72
C PRO A 30 -16.24 5.11 10.77
N LYS A 31 -16.63 6.26 10.21
CA LYS A 31 -17.72 6.32 9.24
C LYS A 31 -17.27 5.63 7.96
N SER A 32 -18.15 4.84 7.36
CA SER A 32 -17.93 4.29 6.01
C SER A 32 -17.83 5.45 5.01
N GLY A 33 -16.69 5.58 4.34
CA GLY A 33 -16.48 6.56 3.28
C GLY A 33 -17.04 6.11 1.93
N ARG A 34 -16.80 6.92 0.90
CA ARG A 34 -17.11 6.56 -0.50
C ARG A 34 -16.37 5.27 -0.89
N PRO A 35 -16.99 4.34 -1.63
CA PRO A 35 -16.29 3.17 -2.15
C PRO A 35 -15.11 3.60 -3.02
N LYS A 36 -14.03 2.80 -2.98
CA LYS A 36 -12.85 3.03 -3.81
C LYS A 36 -13.20 2.92 -5.30
N LEU A 37 -12.48 3.68 -6.11
CA LEU A 37 -12.60 3.64 -7.57
C LEU A 37 -12.19 2.26 -8.14
N TRP A 38 -11.28 1.57 -7.46
CA TRP A 38 -10.66 0.35 -7.96
C TRP A 38 -11.36 -0.91 -7.43
N SER A 39 -11.65 -1.83 -8.35
CA SER A 39 -11.93 -3.22 -7.97
C SER A 39 -10.63 -3.92 -7.53
N PRO A 40 -10.70 -4.84 -6.54
CA PRO A 40 -9.56 -5.69 -6.16
C PRO A 40 -8.95 -6.44 -7.35
N TRP A 41 -9.77 -6.85 -8.33
CA TRP A 41 -9.30 -7.53 -9.52
C TRP A 41 -8.45 -6.61 -10.40
N THR A 42 -8.88 -5.37 -10.61
CA THR A 42 -8.14 -4.37 -11.39
C THR A 42 -6.78 -4.09 -10.77
N LEU A 43 -6.73 -3.93 -9.44
CA LEU A 43 -5.46 -3.76 -8.71
C LEU A 43 -4.54 -4.97 -8.90
N LYS A 44 -5.07 -6.20 -8.89
CA LYS A 44 -4.30 -7.43 -9.12
C LYS A 44 -3.70 -7.48 -10.53
N VAL A 45 -4.45 -7.05 -11.54
CA VAL A 45 -3.96 -6.98 -12.93
C VAL A 45 -2.83 -5.96 -13.05
N ILE A 46 -3.01 -4.75 -12.50
CA ILE A 46 -1.97 -3.72 -12.47
C ILE A 46 -0.73 -4.23 -11.73
N SER A 47 -0.91 -4.85 -10.56
CA SER A 47 0.19 -5.38 -9.74
C SER A 47 1.02 -6.42 -10.49
N ARG A 48 0.38 -7.37 -11.19
CA ARG A 48 1.08 -8.38 -12.01
C ARG A 48 1.92 -7.72 -13.11
N GLN A 49 1.37 -6.71 -13.76
CA GLN A 49 2.06 -6.01 -14.83
C GLN A 49 3.30 -5.26 -14.32
N VAL A 50 3.18 -4.54 -13.20
CA VAL A 50 4.32 -3.83 -12.60
C VAL A 50 5.36 -4.79 -12.04
N ARG A 51 4.96 -5.92 -11.45
CA ARG A 51 5.92 -6.95 -11.00
C ARG A 51 6.70 -7.58 -12.14
N SER A 52 6.06 -7.78 -13.30
CA SER A 52 6.72 -8.32 -14.49
C SER A 52 7.74 -7.34 -15.08
N ASN A 53 7.47 -6.04 -15.02
CA ASN A 53 8.41 -5.00 -15.44
C ASN A 53 8.31 -3.79 -14.49
N PRO A 54 9.21 -3.70 -13.47
CA PRO A 54 9.14 -2.67 -12.45
C PRO A 54 9.55 -1.28 -12.94
N ALA A 55 10.13 -1.17 -14.15
CA ALA A 55 10.50 0.11 -14.74
C ALA A 55 9.33 0.80 -15.46
N LEU A 56 8.15 0.17 -15.51
CA LEU A 56 6.99 0.74 -16.18
C LEU A 56 6.51 2.02 -15.50
N THR A 57 6.30 3.04 -16.31
CA THR A 57 5.68 4.29 -15.88
C THR A 57 4.15 4.12 -15.75
N ALA A 58 3.52 4.95 -14.92
CA ALA A 58 2.06 4.95 -14.78
C ALA A 58 1.33 5.18 -16.12
N ARG A 59 1.96 5.95 -17.03
CA ARG A 59 1.44 6.20 -18.39
C ARG A 59 1.44 4.92 -19.22
N GLU A 60 2.57 4.22 -19.27
CA GLU A 60 2.68 2.94 -19.98
C GLU A 60 1.78 1.86 -19.38
N VAL A 61 1.56 1.89 -18.05
CA VAL A 61 0.60 1.00 -17.39
C VAL A 61 -0.81 1.24 -17.94
N LYS A 62 -1.22 2.50 -18.05
CA LYS A 62 -2.52 2.89 -18.63
C LYS A 62 -2.63 2.49 -20.11
N GLU A 63 -1.61 2.78 -20.92
CA GLU A 63 -1.58 2.51 -22.36
C GLU A 63 -1.60 1.00 -22.68
N LYS A 64 -0.97 0.16 -21.86
CA LYS A 64 -0.99 -1.30 -22.05
C LYS A 64 -2.35 -1.96 -21.77
N LYS A 65 -3.24 -1.29 -21.04
CA LYS A 65 -4.57 -1.82 -20.67
C LYS A 65 -5.66 -0.77 -20.88
N PRO A 66 -5.89 -0.31 -22.14
CA PRO A 66 -6.82 0.77 -22.42
C PRO A 66 -8.26 0.41 -22.05
N ARG A 67 -8.68 -0.85 -22.27
CA ARG A 67 -10.04 -1.30 -21.90
C ARG A 67 -10.35 -1.19 -20.41
N LEU A 68 -9.35 -1.37 -19.55
CA LEU A 68 -9.53 -1.31 -18.10
C LEU A 68 -9.29 0.09 -17.55
N LEU A 69 -8.40 0.86 -18.17
CA LEU A 69 -7.86 2.10 -17.61
C LEU A 69 -8.17 3.36 -18.43
N CYS A 70 -8.98 3.29 -19.49
CA CYS A 70 -9.29 4.46 -20.32
C CYS A 70 -9.92 5.60 -19.52
N HIS A 71 -10.89 5.25 -18.66
CA HIS A 71 -11.73 6.18 -17.91
C HIS A 71 -11.06 6.77 -16.66
N VAL A 72 -9.94 6.20 -16.21
CA VAL A 72 -9.22 6.69 -15.02
C VAL A 72 -8.16 7.71 -15.42
N SER A 73 -8.01 8.75 -14.61
CA SER A 73 -6.92 9.72 -14.81
C SER A 73 -5.56 9.08 -14.56
N LEU A 74 -4.49 9.64 -15.12
CA LEU A 74 -3.12 9.20 -14.84
C LEU A 74 -2.79 9.31 -13.34
N ARG A 75 -3.30 10.36 -12.68
CA ARG A 75 -3.11 10.58 -11.24
C ARG A 75 -3.73 9.46 -10.42
N CYS A 76 -4.92 8.97 -10.81
CA CYS A 76 -5.55 7.82 -10.14
C CYS A 76 -4.64 6.58 -10.25
N VAL A 77 -4.05 6.32 -11.42
CA VAL A 77 -3.15 5.18 -11.63
C VAL A 77 -1.91 5.32 -10.73
N GLN A 78 -1.31 6.51 -10.65
CA GLN A 78 -0.17 6.78 -9.76
C GLN A 78 -0.55 6.54 -8.28
N GLN A 79 -1.72 7.03 -7.87
CA GLN A 79 -2.21 6.84 -6.52
C GLN A 79 -2.44 5.36 -6.21
N ALA A 80 -3.03 4.61 -7.14
CA ALA A 80 -3.22 3.16 -6.98
C ALA A 80 -1.90 2.41 -6.84
N LEU A 81 -0.88 2.80 -7.62
CA LEU A 81 0.45 2.20 -7.52
C LEU A 81 1.08 2.46 -6.15
N HIS A 82 0.99 3.69 -5.64
CA HIS A 82 1.62 4.08 -4.38
C HIS A 82 0.81 3.66 -3.14
N ASP A 83 -0.44 4.09 -3.04
CA ASP A 83 -1.27 3.98 -1.83
C ASP A 83 -1.94 2.61 -1.72
N ASP A 84 -2.48 2.08 -2.83
CA ASP A 84 -3.23 0.80 -2.80
C ASP A 84 -2.33 -0.41 -2.97
N LEU A 85 -1.24 -0.30 -3.76
CA LEU A 85 -0.33 -1.41 -4.08
C LEU A 85 1.03 -1.31 -3.38
N GLY A 86 1.36 -0.17 -2.76
CA GLY A 86 2.62 0.00 -2.03
C GLY A 86 3.88 0.10 -2.89
N PHE A 87 3.74 0.30 -4.21
CA PHE A 87 4.89 0.48 -5.09
C PHE A 87 5.45 1.90 -4.94
N LYS A 88 6.72 1.95 -4.52
CA LYS A 88 7.47 3.19 -4.41
C LYS A 88 8.30 3.41 -5.67
N SER A 89 8.38 4.66 -6.11
CA SER A 89 9.31 5.06 -7.17
C SER A 89 10.70 5.25 -6.58
N PHE A 90 11.67 4.51 -7.10
CA PHE A 90 13.08 4.65 -6.73
C PHE A 90 13.92 4.86 -7.97
N ARG A 91 14.99 5.66 -7.83
CA ARG A 91 16.00 5.79 -8.88
C ARG A 91 17.02 4.67 -8.74
N ALA A 92 17.25 3.92 -9.81
CA ALA A 92 18.33 2.93 -9.86
C ALA A 92 19.69 3.60 -9.62
N ARG A 93 20.48 3.06 -8.69
CA ARG A 93 21.86 3.51 -8.44
C ARG A 93 22.79 2.94 -9.50
N ARG A 94 23.70 3.78 -10.01
CA ARG A 94 24.76 3.34 -10.94
C ARG A 94 25.70 2.39 -10.18
N LYS A 95 25.75 1.14 -10.62
CA LYS A 95 26.68 0.12 -10.13
C LYS A 95 27.76 -0.12 -11.18
N PRO A 96 29.00 -0.48 -10.80
CA PRO A 96 30.01 -0.86 -11.76
C PRO A 96 29.56 -2.11 -12.53
N LEU A 97 29.83 -2.14 -13.83
CA LEU A 97 29.59 -3.30 -14.67
C LEU A 97 30.70 -4.32 -14.40
N LEU A 98 30.35 -5.40 -13.71
CA LEU A 98 31.30 -6.46 -13.37
C LEU A 98 31.22 -7.60 -14.39
N THR A 99 32.38 -8.05 -14.87
CA THR A 99 32.48 -9.28 -15.66
C THR A 99 32.20 -10.51 -14.79
N LYS A 100 31.87 -11.64 -15.42
CA LYS A 100 31.61 -12.91 -14.72
C LYS A 100 32.79 -13.29 -13.80
N ARG A 101 34.01 -13.23 -14.33
CA ARG A 101 35.25 -13.49 -13.58
C ARG A 101 35.42 -12.57 -12.37
N GLN A 102 35.13 -11.28 -12.51
CA GLN A 102 35.21 -10.32 -11.40
C GLN A 102 34.20 -10.64 -10.29
N LYS A 103 32.98 -11.06 -10.64
CA LYS A 103 31.97 -11.48 -9.66
C LYS A 103 32.44 -12.73 -8.90
N GLU A 104 32.96 -13.73 -9.59
CA GLU A 104 33.47 -14.96 -8.99
C GLU A 104 34.64 -14.68 -8.04
N ASN A 105 35.61 -13.84 -8.44
CA ASN A 105 36.73 -13.45 -7.60
C ASN A 105 36.27 -12.73 -6.33
N ARG A 106 35.28 -11.83 -6.44
CA ARG A 106 34.70 -11.15 -5.28
C ARG A 106 34.05 -12.13 -4.32
N VAL A 107 33.25 -13.08 -4.82
CA VAL A 107 32.62 -14.10 -3.99
C VAL A 107 33.66 -15.00 -3.31
N LYS A 108 34.70 -15.43 -4.04
CA LYS A 108 35.81 -16.23 -3.47
C LYS A 108 36.54 -15.47 -2.38
N PHE A 109 36.82 -14.18 -2.59
CA PHE A 109 37.44 -13.33 -1.59
C PHE A 109 36.58 -13.24 -0.34
N CYS A 110 35.28 -12.92 -0.48
CA CYS A 110 34.37 -12.82 0.66
C CYS A 110 34.28 -14.14 1.44
N LYS A 111 34.22 -15.30 0.77
CA LYS A 111 34.19 -16.61 1.42
C LYS A 111 35.50 -16.94 2.14
N LYS A 112 36.65 -16.58 1.56
CA LYS A 112 37.97 -16.85 2.16
C LYS A 112 38.17 -16.08 3.46
N TYR A 113 37.62 -14.87 3.56
CA TYR A 113 37.76 -13.96 4.70
C TYR A 113 36.41 -13.71 5.39
N GLU A 114 35.51 -14.71 5.36
CA GLU A 114 34.20 -14.61 6.01
C GLU A 114 34.32 -14.69 7.53
N VAL A 115 35.23 -15.55 8.01
CA VAL A 115 35.61 -15.65 9.42
C VAL A 115 36.93 -14.90 9.59
N TRP A 116 36.90 -13.86 10.42
CA TRP A 116 38.09 -13.16 10.88
C TRP A 116 38.43 -13.74 12.25
N ASP A 117 39.37 -14.69 12.27
CA ASP A 117 40.13 -15.05 13.49
C ASP A 117 41.44 -14.27 13.51
#